data_AF-A0A940KAI4-F1
#
_entry.id   AF-A0A940KAI4-F1
#
_cell.length_a   1.000
_cell.length_b   1.000
_cell.length_c   1.000
_cell.angle_alpha   90.00
_cell.angle_beta   90.00
_cell.angle_gamma   90.00
#
_symmetry.space_group_name_H-M   'P 1'
#
loop_
_entity.id
_entity.type
_entity.pdbx_description
1 polymer ?
#
loop_
_entity_poly.entity_id
_entity_poly.type
_entity_poly.pdbx_seq_one_letter_code
_entity_poly.pdbx_strand_id
1 'polypeptide(L)'
;MMATVLRPEALHALPRVAPGSAALAEALVALLEADGIGASIVRDAPAGPWFACPDGVRFRVPGGPALAPERVGDAVALLDRADPLLMRIERALGVTFEPETVDDGEPEPGLILSLAAEDVGVTIAFPLDHRAGPQWEAQARALRPAESQLPLVLRLLVAGPRIGVDEAGALAAGDLVLIGARPGATIEASDGAARTGQLDLFSGSFTLHPEGNPMAADSAAPRDFAVPLTVRLPERATSAASLATLRPGTALPLGPITEGMPVELLVAGRLLARGELVQLGDRFAVLIEERAGIEDVDARPIEVEVDGAEAQA
;
A
#
# COMPACT_ATOMS: atom_id res chain seq x y z
N MET A 1 -16.60 -4.68 9.56
CA MET A 1 -15.23 -4.56 10.12
C MET A 1 -15.12 -5.53 11.30
N MET A 2 -14.49 -6.69 11.11
CA MET A 2 -14.19 -7.58 12.24
C MET A 2 -12.90 -7.09 12.89
N ALA A 3 -13.01 -6.50 14.08
CA ALA A 3 -11.86 -6.18 14.91
C ALA A 3 -11.27 -7.48 15.44
N THR A 4 -10.08 -7.86 14.94
CA THR A 4 -9.31 -8.97 15.50
C THR A 4 -8.83 -8.56 16.89
N VAL A 5 -9.54 -9.02 17.93
CA VAL A 5 -9.15 -8.81 19.32
C VAL A 5 -7.96 -9.74 19.61
N LEU A 6 -6.74 -9.20 19.57
CA LEU A 6 -5.54 -9.88 20.03
C LEU A 6 -5.64 -10.11 21.54
N ARG A 7 -5.77 -11.37 21.97
CA ARG A 7 -5.76 -11.72 23.39
C ARG A 7 -4.34 -11.55 23.96
N PRO A 8 -4.15 -10.86 25.09
CA PRO A 8 -2.83 -10.66 25.71
C PRO A 8 -2.11 -11.97 26.03
N GLU A 9 -2.84 -13.05 26.33
CA GLU A 9 -2.24 -14.36 26.59
C GLU A 9 -1.51 -14.95 25.38
N ALA A 10 -1.94 -14.62 24.14
CA ALA A 10 -1.26 -15.04 22.92
C ALA A 10 0.11 -14.38 22.75
N LEU A 11 0.33 -13.19 23.35
CA LEU A 11 1.60 -12.48 23.30
C LEU A 11 2.69 -13.17 24.14
N HIS A 12 2.33 -13.98 25.14
CA HIS A 12 3.29 -14.73 25.96
C HIS A 12 3.82 -16.00 25.25
N ALA A 13 3.04 -16.53 24.30
CA ALA A 13 3.45 -17.66 23.46
C ALA A 13 4.37 -17.23 22.30
N LEU A 14 4.39 -15.95 21.94
CA LEU A 14 5.26 -15.44 20.87
C LEU A 14 6.73 -15.53 21.29
N PRO A 15 7.63 -16.06 20.43
CA PRO A 15 9.06 -16.08 20.71
C PRO A 15 9.57 -14.67 21.01
N ARG A 16 10.02 -14.47 22.26
CA ARG A 16 10.66 -13.22 22.68
C ARG A 16 12.11 -13.29 22.25
N VAL A 17 12.40 -12.62 21.14
CA VAL A 17 13.77 -12.40 20.68
C VAL A 17 14.42 -11.37 21.63
N ALA A 18 15.66 -11.60 22.05
CA ALA A 18 16.37 -10.62 22.85
C ALA A 18 16.51 -9.32 22.02
N PRO A 19 16.47 -8.11 22.62
CA PRO A 19 16.47 -6.86 21.86
C PRO A 19 17.64 -6.71 20.88
N GLY A 20 18.80 -7.29 21.22
CA GLY A 20 19.98 -7.31 20.35
C GLY A 20 19.92 -8.32 19.19
N SER A 21 19.06 -9.34 19.26
CA SER A 21 18.89 -10.35 18.21
C SER A 21 17.69 -10.11 17.29
N ALA A 22 16.83 -9.14 17.61
CA ALA A 22 15.63 -8.84 16.84
C ALA A 22 15.95 -8.29 15.43
N ALA A 23 16.90 -7.35 15.32
CA ALA A 23 17.27 -6.77 14.03
C ALA A 23 17.86 -7.82 13.07
N LEU A 24 18.79 -8.65 13.58
CA LEU A 24 19.38 -9.76 12.85
C LEU A 24 18.30 -10.78 12.42
N ALA A 25 17.39 -11.13 13.32
CA ALA A 25 16.34 -12.09 13.03
C ALA A 25 15.36 -11.60 11.97
N GLU A 26 14.91 -10.35 12.07
CA GLU A 26 14.07 -9.73 11.05
C GLU A 26 14.78 -9.64 9.71
N ALA A 27 16.07 -9.32 9.70
CA ALA A 27 16.86 -9.24 8.48
C ALA A 27 16.97 -10.59 7.76
N LEU A 28 17.34 -11.64 8.51
CA LEU A 28 17.48 -12.98 7.95
C LEU A 28 16.14 -13.53 7.44
N VAL A 29 15.05 -13.35 8.19
CA VAL A 29 13.71 -13.76 7.74
C VAL A 29 13.33 -13.02 6.46
N ALA A 30 13.49 -11.70 6.41
CA ALA A 30 13.12 -10.91 5.23
C ALA A 30 13.91 -11.30 3.98
N LEU A 31 15.21 -11.56 4.10
CA LEU A 31 16.06 -11.99 2.98
C LEU A 31 15.68 -13.38 2.47
N LEU A 32 15.42 -14.32 3.38
CA LEU A 32 15.04 -15.69 3.03
C LEU A 32 13.64 -15.75 2.40
N GLU A 33 12.68 -15.00 2.93
CA GLU A 33 11.33 -14.89 2.35
C GLU A 33 11.36 -14.25 0.96
N ALA A 34 12.23 -13.26 0.72
CA ALA A 34 12.39 -12.64 -0.59
C ALA A 34 12.92 -13.63 -1.66
N ASP A 35 13.64 -14.68 -1.25
CA ASP A 35 14.06 -15.79 -2.12
C ASP A 35 13.06 -16.97 -2.12
N GLY A 36 11.88 -16.81 -1.52
CA GLY A 36 10.83 -17.83 -1.45
C GLY A 36 11.14 -19.00 -0.52
N ILE A 37 11.92 -18.76 0.55
CA ILE A 37 12.23 -19.74 1.59
C ILE A 37 11.39 -19.40 2.83
N GLY A 38 10.59 -20.36 3.30
CA GLY A 38 9.85 -20.18 4.54
C GLY A 38 10.80 -20.18 5.73
N ALA A 39 10.83 -19.10 6.50
CA ALA A 39 11.72 -18.95 7.64
C ALA A 39 10.92 -18.67 8.92
N SER A 40 11.26 -19.38 10.00
CA SER A 40 10.66 -19.16 11.31
C SER A 40 11.70 -19.24 12.42
N ILE A 41 11.58 -18.38 13.42
CA ILE A 41 12.49 -18.36 14.56
C ILE A 41 12.05 -19.43 15.57
N VAL A 42 12.97 -20.29 15.98
CA VAL A 42 12.74 -21.33 16.99
C VAL A 42 13.46 -20.96 18.29
N ARG A 43 12.84 -21.25 19.43
CA ARG A 43 13.42 -20.93 20.75
C ARG A 43 14.50 -21.90 21.18
N ASP A 44 14.24 -23.19 21.00
CA ASP A 44 15.10 -24.25 21.49
C ASP A 44 15.76 -24.97 20.32
N ALA A 45 17.08 -25.13 20.40
CA ALA A 45 17.82 -25.95 19.44
C ALA A 45 17.30 -27.39 19.53
N PRO A 46 16.80 -27.98 18.44
CA PRO A 46 16.40 -29.36 18.51
C PRO A 46 17.63 -30.23 18.78
N ALA A 47 17.45 -31.27 19.60
CA ALA A 47 18.54 -32.17 20.01
C ALA A 47 19.05 -33.03 18.86
N GLY A 48 20.32 -33.46 18.95
CA GLY A 48 20.99 -34.31 17.96
C GLY A 48 22.15 -33.61 17.26
N PRO A 49 22.71 -34.25 16.21
CA PRO A 49 23.96 -33.80 15.62
C PRO A 49 23.77 -32.55 14.74
N TRP A 50 24.75 -31.66 14.80
CA TRP A 50 24.85 -30.44 14.00
C TRP A 50 26.11 -30.49 13.15
N PHE A 51 25.99 -30.00 11.92
CA PHE A 51 27.12 -29.66 11.07
C PHE A 51 27.62 -28.28 11.49
N ALA A 52 28.90 -28.18 11.88
CA ALA A 52 29.51 -26.92 12.30
C ALA A 52 30.41 -26.34 11.22
N CYS A 53 30.20 -25.06 10.91
CA CYS A 53 30.98 -24.28 9.97
C CYS A 53 32.02 -23.41 10.69
N PRO A 54 33.12 -23.02 10.01
CA PRO A 54 34.21 -22.22 10.60
C PRO A 54 33.78 -20.84 11.09
N ASP A 55 32.70 -20.29 10.54
CA ASP A 55 32.13 -18.99 10.91
C ASP A 55 31.19 -19.04 12.12
N GLY A 56 31.10 -20.19 12.78
CA GLY A 56 30.24 -20.44 13.94
C GLY A 56 28.79 -20.75 13.55
N VAL A 57 28.44 -20.72 12.27
CA VAL A 57 27.12 -21.18 11.82
C VAL A 57 27.04 -22.70 12.02
N ARG A 58 25.90 -23.15 12.52
CA ARG A 58 25.60 -24.57 12.63
C ARG A 58 24.31 -24.89 11.92
N PHE A 59 24.24 -26.00 11.20
CA PHE A 59 23.00 -26.43 10.58
C PHE A 59 22.74 -27.91 10.77
N ARG A 60 21.48 -28.30 10.64
CA ARG A 60 21.04 -29.68 10.68
C ARG A 60 19.89 -29.91 9.71
N VAL A 61 19.83 -31.12 9.19
CA VAL A 61 18.73 -31.56 8.32
C VAL A 61 17.86 -32.54 9.12
N PRO A 62 16.53 -32.37 9.19
CA PRO A 62 15.62 -33.29 9.85
C PRO A 62 15.71 -34.71 9.27
N GLY A 63 15.52 -35.71 10.13
CA GLY A 63 15.47 -37.12 9.70
C GLY A 63 16.82 -37.82 9.56
N GLY A 64 17.92 -37.20 9.98
CA GLY A 64 19.23 -37.87 10.05
C GLY A 64 19.28 -38.90 11.18
N PRO A 65 19.85 -40.10 10.96
CA PRO A 65 20.23 -40.97 12.07
C PRO A 65 21.26 -40.24 12.95
N ALA A 66 21.40 -40.62 14.22
CA ALA A 66 22.54 -40.20 15.02
C ALA A 66 23.82 -40.44 14.19
N LEU A 67 24.53 -39.37 13.86
CA LEU A 67 25.65 -39.38 12.93
C LEU A 67 26.87 -40.00 13.63
N ALA A 68 26.82 -41.31 13.85
CA ALA A 68 27.96 -42.07 14.35
C ALA A 68 29.06 -42.11 13.27
N PRO A 69 30.35 -42.07 13.64
CA PRO A 69 31.48 -42.10 12.69
C PRO A 69 31.46 -43.29 11.72
N GLU A 70 30.76 -44.38 12.06
CA GLU A 70 30.61 -45.57 11.24
C GLU A 70 29.57 -45.42 10.10
N ARG A 71 28.82 -44.31 10.08
CA ARG A 71 27.68 -44.06 9.16
C ARG A 71 27.87 -42.82 8.27
N VAL A 72 29.12 -42.49 7.91
CA VAL A 72 29.45 -41.34 7.05
C VAL A 72 28.62 -41.31 5.75
N GLY A 73 28.33 -42.46 5.15
CA GLY A 73 27.51 -42.54 3.94
C GLY A 73 26.08 -42.00 4.11
N ASP A 74 25.49 -42.15 5.29
CA ASP A 74 24.15 -41.62 5.58
C ASP A 74 24.18 -40.09 5.75
N ALA A 75 25.29 -39.55 6.27
CA ALA A 75 25.50 -38.10 6.38
C ALA A 75 25.60 -37.45 4.98
N VAL A 76 26.38 -38.08 4.08
CA VAL A 76 26.55 -37.61 2.70
C VAL A 76 25.21 -37.63 1.96
N ALA A 77 24.47 -38.74 2.02
CA ALA A 77 23.17 -38.84 1.34
C ALA A 77 22.12 -37.84 1.86
N LEU A 78 22.23 -37.44 3.14
CA LEU A 78 21.38 -36.44 3.76
C LEU A 78 21.77 -35.02 3.34
N LEU A 79 23.07 -34.72 3.23
CA LEU A 79 23.56 -33.46 2.68
C LEU A 79 23.18 -33.31 1.21
N ASP A 80 23.38 -34.35 0.39
CA ASP A 80 23.00 -34.34 -1.04
C ASP A 80 21.50 -34.01 -1.24
N ARG A 81 20.64 -34.43 -0.32
CA ARG A 81 19.20 -34.11 -0.36
C ARG A 81 18.91 -32.66 0.04
N ALA A 82 19.69 -32.12 0.98
CA ALA A 82 19.53 -30.75 1.47
C ALA A 82 20.25 -29.70 0.63
N ASP A 83 21.20 -30.12 -0.20
CA ASP A 83 22.09 -29.27 -1.00
C ASP A 83 21.34 -28.20 -1.80
N PRO A 84 20.23 -28.49 -2.51
CA PRO A 84 19.51 -27.45 -3.25
C PRO A 84 18.95 -26.33 -2.35
N LEU A 85 18.52 -26.65 -1.13
CA LEU A 85 18.04 -25.66 -0.16
C LEU A 85 19.21 -24.89 0.46
N LEU A 86 20.30 -25.59 0.82
CA LEU A 86 21.50 -24.96 1.37
C LEU A 86 22.10 -23.96 0.37
N MET A 87 22.25 -24.33 -0.90
CA MET A 87 22.74 -23.44 -1.96
C MET A 87 21.87 -22.18 -2.13
N ARG A 88 20.54 -22.32 -1.99
CA ARG A 88 19.64 -21.16 -2.05
C ARG A 88 19.82 -20.24 -0.85
N ILE A 89 19.97 -20.80 0.35
CA ILE A 89 20.22 -20.04 1.58
C ILE A 89 21.57 -19.32 1.48
N GLU A 90 22.63 -20.01 1.05
CA GLU A 90 23.96 -19.45 0.79
C GLU A 90 23.90 -18.26 -0.16
N ARG A 91 23.18 -18.41 -1.27
CA ARG A 91 23.00 -17.34 -2.26
C ARG A 91 22.20 -16.17 -1.69
N ALA A 92 21.11 -16.43 -0.97
CA ALA A 92 20.26 -15.40 -0.38
C ALA A 92 21.00 -14.59 0.68
N LEU A 93 21.87 -15.24 1.46
CA LEU A 93 22.61 -14.64 2.55
C LEU A 93 24.05 -14.24 2.17
N GLY A 94 24.54 -14.62 0.99
CA GLY A 94 25.94 -14.39 0.60
C GLY A 94 26.94 -15.08 1.53
N VAL A 95 26.62 -16.28 2.02
CA VAL A 95 27.50 -17.12 2.86
C VAL A 95 27.82 -18.43 2.17
N THR A 96 28.74 -19.21 2.75
CA THR A 96 29.09 -20.54 2.29
C THR A 96 29.12 -21.48 3.49
N PHE A 97 28.41 -22.58 3.41
CA PHE A 97 28.35 -23.62 4.41
C PHE A 97 29.36 -24.71 4.08
N GLU A 98 30.55 -24.60 4.66
CA GLU A 98 31.59 -25.62 4.58
C GLU A 98 31.69 -26.32 5.94
N PRO A 99 31.03 -27.48 6.14
CA PRO A 99 31.05 -28.16 7.42
C PRO A 99 32.43 -28.77 7.71
N GLU A 100 33.05 -28.39 8.83
CA GLU A 100 34.35 -28.94 9.27
C GLU A 100 34.17 -30.14 10.21
N THR A 101 33.17 -30.05 11.09
CA THR A 101 32.89 -31.07 12.11
C THR A 101 31.41 -31.36 12.21
N VAL A 102 31.11 -32.55 12.73
CA VAL A 102 29.77 -32.94 13.15
C VAL A 102 29.84 -33.32 14.61
N ASP A 103 29.03 -32.66 15.44
CA ASP A 103 28.99 -32.93 16.88
C ASP A 103 27.57 -32.80 17.44
N ASP A 104 27.34 -33.40 18.61
CA ASP A 104 26.07 -33.30 19.36
C ASP A 104 26.05 -32.06 20.27
N GLY A 105 26.96 -31.11 20.06
CA GLY A 105 27.05 -29.89 20.86
C GLY A 105 25.86 -28.98 20.57
N GLU A 106 25.18 -28.54 21.63
CA GLU A 106 24.20 -27.46 21.49
C GLU A 106 24.89 -26.25 20.85
N PRO A 107 24.26 -25.60 19.84
CA PRO A 107 24.78 -24.36 19.29
C PRO A 107 24.98 -23.35 20.42
N GLU A 108 26.09 -22.62 20.36
CA GLU A 108 26.30 -21.46 21.23
C GLU A 108 25.08 -20.52 21.16
N PRO A 109 24.79 -19.73 22.22
CA PRO A 109 23.61 -18.89 22.27
C PRO A 109 23.54 -17.98 21.04
N GLY A 110 22.58 -18.29 20.17
CA GLY A 110 22.47 -17.73 18.83
C GLY A 110 21.02 -17.66 18.35
N LEU A 111 20.82 -17.13 17.16
CA LEU A 111 19.52 -17.10 16.51
C LEU A 111 19.29 -18.43 15.78
N ILE A 112 18.25 -19.16 16.16
CA ILE A 112 17.89 -20.43 15.54
C ILE A 112 16.72 -20.23 14.60
N LEU A 113 16.91 -20.60 13.33
CA LEU A 113 15.91 -20.53 12.28
C LEU A 113 15.56 -21.94 11.80
N SER A 114 14.27 -22.25 11.77
CA SER A 114 13.74 -23.37 11.01
C SER A 114 13.35 -22.88 9.62
N LEU A 115 14.00 -23.46 8.62
CA LEU A 115 13.89 -23.10 7.21
C LEU A 115 13.25 -24.26 6.45
N ALA A 116 12.34 -23.94 5.55
CA ALA A 116 11.72 -24.93 4.69
C ALA A 116 11.53 -24.36 3.28
N ALA A 117 11.82 -25.20 2.29
CA ALA A 117 11.39 -24.99 0.92
C ALA A 117 10.95 -26.33 0.34
N GLU A 118 9.79 -26.34 -0.29
CA GLU A 118 9.21 -27.57 -0.87
C GLU A 118 9.09 -28.67 0.20
N ASP A 119 9.73 -29.83 -0.01
CA ASP A 119 9.69 -30.99 0.89
C ASP A 119 10.95 -31.13 1.75
N VAL A 120 11.84 -30.13 1.74
CA VAL A 120 13.11 -30.15 2.49
C VAL A 120 13.10 -29.08 3.57
N GLY A 121 13.40 -29.49 4.80
CA GLY A 121 13.62 -28.59 5.93
C GLY A 121 15.08 -28.58 6.36
N VAL A 122 15.55 -27.46 6.87
CA VAL A 122 16.86 -27.32 7.53
C VAL A 122 16.67 -26.43 8.75
N THR A 123 17.36 -26.74 9.85
CA THR A 123 17.46 -25.82 10.99
C THR A 123 18.87 -25.25 11.01
N ILE A 124 19.00 -23.93 11.10
CA ILE A 124 20.28 -23.23 11.13
C ILE A 124 20.35 -22.36 12.38
N ALA A 125 21.46 -22.44 13.10
CA ALA A 125 21.82 -21.56 14.20
C ALA A 125 22.90 -20.57 13.73
N PHE A 126 22.59 -19.28 13.82
CA PHE A 126 23.50 -18.19 13.51
C PHE A 126 24.05 -17.54 14.79
N PRO A 127 25.36 -17.24 14.87
CA PRO A 127 25.89 -16.43 15.95
C PRO A 127 25.34 -15.00 15.86
N LEU A 128 25.06 -14.37 17.01
CA LEU A 128 24.45 -13.03 17.04
C LEU A 128 25.40 -11.93 16.53
N ASP A 129 26.70 -12.16 16.63
CA ASP A 129 27.77 -11.28 16.17
C ASP A 129 28.35 -11.73 14.82
N HIS A 130 27.58 -12.51 14.03
CA HIS A 130 28.02 -12.96 12.72
C HIS A 130 28.51 -11.79 11.86
N ARG A 131 29.70 -11.94 11.25
CA ARG A 131 30.38 -10.88 10.49
C ARG A 131 29.53 -10.25 9.39
N ALA A 132 28.62 -11.02 8.79
CA ALA A 132 27.73 -10.57 7.71
C ALA A 132 26.43 -9.92 8.23
N GLY A 133 26.19 -9.91 9.54
CA GLY A 133 25.00 -9.33 10.18
C GLY A 133 24.68 -7.90 9.70
N PRO A 134 25.63 -6.95 9.76
CA PRO A 134 25.38 -5.59 9.30
C PRO A 134 25.02 -5.49 7.80
N GLN A 135 25.58 -6.37 6.97
CA GLN A 135 25.25 -6.44 5.54
C GLN A 135 23.82 -6.95 5.33
N TRP A 136 23.42 -8.01 6.05
CA TRP A 136 22.07 -8.55 5.97
C TRP A 136 21.03 -7.53 6.40
N GLU A 137 21.27 -6.80 7.50
CA GLU A 137 20.38 -5.73 7.95
C GLU A 137 20.22 -4.62 6.90
N ALA A 138 21.32 -4.23 6.24
CA ALA A 138 21.27 -3.23 5.17
C ALA A 138 20.49 -3.72 3.94
N GLN A 139 20.71 -4.97 3.52
CA GLN A 139 19.99 -5.58 2.40
C GLN A 139 18.49 -5.76 2.71
N ALA A 140 18.15 -6.25 3.89
CA ALA A 140 16.76 -6.40 4.33
C ALA A 140 16.04 -5.05 4.39
N ARG A 141 16.73 -3.99 4.83
CA ARG A 141 16.19 -2.62 4.79
C ARG A 141 15.94 -2.12 3.38
N ALA A 142 16.75 -2.53 2.40
CA ALA A 142 16.52 -2.19 1.00
C ALA A 142 15.31 -2.94 0.39
N LEU A 143 14.95 -4.11 0.93
CA LEU A 143 13.75 -4.86 0.51
C LEU A 143 12.45 -4.23 1.00
N ARG A 144 12.46 -3.55 2.16
CA ARG A 144 11.30 -2.83 2.69
C ARG A 144 11.35 -1.37 2.20
N PRO A 145 10.46 -0.91 1.31
CA PRO A 145 10.41 0.51 0.99
C PRO A 145 10.22 1.28 2.30
N ALA A 146 10.96 2.40 2.47
CA ALA A 146 10.77 3.25 3.63
C ALA A 146 9.29 3.63 3.73
N GLU A 147 8.74 3.82 4.93
CA GLU A 147 7.31 4.20 5.12
C GLU A 147 6.95 5.44 4.28
N SER A 148 7.92 6.33 4.06
CA SER A 148 7.82 7.52 3.22
C SER A 148 7.63 7.22 1.72
N GLN A 149 7.96 6.02 1.25
CA GLN A 149 7.82 5.58 -0.13
C GLN A 149 6.56 4.74 -0.38
N LEU A 150 5.76 4.48 0.65
CA LEU A 150 4.52 3.74 0.50
C LEU A 150 3.56 4.46 -0.46
N PRO A 151 2.99 3.75 -1.45
CA PRO A 151 2.03 4.33 -2.37
C PRO A 151 0.72 4.65 -1.64
N LEU A 152 0.27 5.89 -1.78
CA LEU A 152 -1.03 6.37 -1.34
C LEU A 152 -1.91 6.60 -2.56
N VAL A 153 -3.12 6.03 -2.53
CA VAL A 153 -4.15 6.26 -3.55
C VAL A 153 -4.94 7.51 -3.20
N LEU A 154 -5.03 8.42 -4.17
CA LEU A 154 -5.72 9.69 -4.10
C LEU A 154 -6.90 9.71 -5.06
N ARG A 155 -8.03 10.22 -4.59
CA ARG A 155 -9.15 10.63 -5.44
C ARG A 155 -8.99 12.09 -5.80
N LEU A 156 -9.28 12.43 -7.04
CA LEU A 156 -9.10 13.78 -7.58
C LEU A 156 -10.43 14.31 -8.08
N LEU A 157 -10.93 15.34 -7.40
CA LEU A 157 -12.20 16.01 -7.69
C LEU A 157 -11.92 17.39 -8.26
N VAL A 158 -12.24 17.59 -9.52
CA VAL A 158 -11.99 18.82 -10.26
C VAL A 158 -13.26 19.66 -10.29
N ALA A 159 -13.15 20.94 -9.96
CA ALA A 159 -14.26 21.87 -10.02
C ALA A 159 -14.67 22.13 -11.48
N GLY A 160 -15.92 21.81 -11.80
CA GLY A 160 -16.54 22.12 -13.10
C GLY A 160 -17.34 23.43 -13.06
N PRO A 161 -18.06 23.75 -14.16
CA PRO A 161 -18.89 24.93 -14.23
C PRO A 161 -20.14 24.78 -13.34
N ARG A 162 -20.79 25.91 -13.05
CA ARG A 162 -22.14 25.92 -12.48
C ARG A 162 -23.13 26.05 -13.63
N ILE A 163 -24.12 25.16 -13.68
CA ILE A 163 -25.16 25.14 -14.71
C ILE A 163 -26.55 25.14 -14.07
N GLY A 164 -27.58 25.54 -14.81
CA GLY A 164 -28.96 25.50 -14.32
C GLY A 164 -29.41 24.07 -14.03
N VAL A 165 -30.33 23.87 -13.09
CA VAL A 165 -30.90 22.53 -12.80
C VAL A 165 -31.54 21.92 -14.06
N ASP A 166 -32.28 22.70 -14.84
CA ASP A 166 -32.90 22.20 -16.08
C ASP A 166 -31.85 21.82 -17.13
N GLU A 167 -30.76 22.59 -17.22
CA GLU A 167 -29.63 22.31 -18.11
C GLU A 167 -28.89 21.04 -17.68
N ALA A 168 -28.61 20.87 -16.37
CA ALA A 168 -28.07 19.62 -15.83
C ALA A 168 -29.02 18.44 -16.08
N GLY A 169 -30.33 18.72 -16.00
CA GLY A 169 -31.43 17.83 -16.30
C GLY A 169 -31.56 17.49 -17.79
N ALA A 170 -30.97 18.26 -18.69
CA ALA A 170 -31.04 18.07 -20.14
C ALA A 170 -29.76 17.47 -20.74
N LEU A 171 -28.66 17.39 -19.98
CA LEU A 171 -27.38 16.82 -20.45
C LEU A 171 -27.58 15.44 -21.07
N ALA A 172 -26.99 15.24 -22.25
CA ALA A 172 -27.09 14.03 -23.05
C ALA A 172 -25.73 13.62 -23.63
N ALA A 173 -25.67 12.40 -24.15
CA ALA A 173 -24.50 11.92 -24.88
C ALA A 173 -24.19 12.83 -26.07
N GLY A 174 -22.93 13.21 -26.22
CA GLY A 174 -22.45 14.17 -27.22
C GLY A 174 -22.29 15.60 -26.71
N ASP A 175 -22.82 15.94 -25.53
CA ASP A 175 -22.64 17.27 -24.94
C ASP A 175 -21.21 17.47 -24.42
N LEU A 176 -20.76 18.73 -24.40
CA LEU A 176 -19.44 19.13 -23.90
C LEU A 176 -19.56 20.05 -22.69
N VAL A 177 -18.94 19.65 -21.58
CA VAL A 177 -18.87 20.45 -20.34
C VAL A 177 -17.47 21.04 -20.18
N LEU A 178 -17.34 22.36 -20.28
CA LEU A 178 -16.05 23.06 -20.19
C LEU A 178 -15.54 23.17 -18.74
N ILE A 179 -14.30 22.74 -18.48
CA ILE A 179 -13.65 22.81 -17.16
C ILE A 179 -12.56 23.92 -17.13
N GLY A 180 -11.92 24.18 -18.27
CA GLY A 180 -10.73 25.05 -18.35
C GLY A 180 -9.43 24.30 -18.05
N ALA A 181 -8.27 24.96 -18.25
CA ALA A 181 -6.95 24.32 -18.13
C ALA A 181 -6.43 24.18 -16.71
N ARG A 182 -6.80 25.11 -15.83
CA ARG A 182 -6.31 25.20 -14.45
C ARG A 182 -7.43 25.30 -13.42
N PRO A 183 -8.35 24.32 -13.39
CA PRO A 183 -9.47 24.32 -12.46
C PRO A 183 -9.01 24.22 -11.00
N GLY A 184 -9.86 24.68 -10.09
CA GLY A 184 -9.76 24.30 -8.69
C GLY A 184 -9.95 22.80 -8.55
N ALA A 185 -9.25 22.16 -7.64
CA ALA A 185 -9.37 20.73 -7.41
C ALA A 185 -9.21 20.39 -5.92
N THR A 186 -9.76 19.25 -5.54
CA THR A 186 -9.61 18.63 -4.23
C THR A 186 -8.97 17.26 -4.41
N ILE A 187 -7.90 16.99 -3.67
CA ILE A 187 -7.35 15.65 -3.49
C ILE A 187 -7.87 15.06 -2.19
N GLU A 188 -8.35 13.82 -2.23
CA GLU A 188 -8.80 13.08 -1.06
C GLU A 188 -7.93 11.83 -0.91
N ALA A 189 -7.26 11.70 0.22
CA ALA A 189 -6.50 10.50 0.56
C ALA A 189 -7.42 9.42 1.17
N SER A 190 -6.95 8.18 1.16
CA SER A 190 -7.71 7.03 1.67
C SER A 190 -8.03 7.10 3.17
N ASP A 191 -7.30 7.93 3.93
CA ASP A 191 -7.54 8.21 5.35
C ASP A 191 -8.64 9.26 5.59
N GLY A 192 -9.24 9.80 4.53
CA GLY A 192 -10.27 10.85 4.58
C GLY A 192 -9.70 12.27 4.63
N ALA A 193 -8.38 12.46 4.60
CA ALA A 193 -7.80 13.79 4.53
C ALA A 193 -8.05 14.40 3.14
N ALA A 194 -8.74 15.54 3.11
CA ALA A 194 -8.98 16.31 1.90
C ALA A 194 -8.10 17.56 1.86
N ARG A 195 -7.57 17.90 0.68
CA ARG A 195 -6.79 19.13 0.47
C ARG A 195 -7.21 19.80 -0.82
N THR A 196 -7.40 21.12 -0.77
CA THR A 196 -7.84 21.91 -1.92
C THR A 196 -6.66 22.66 -2.55
N GLY A 197 -6.75 22.89 -3.86
CA GLY A 197 -5.71 23.54 -4.62
C GLY A 197 -6.10 23.77 -6.06
N GLN A 198 -5.10 23.94 -6.92
CA GLN A 198 -5.28 24.11 -8.35
C GLN A 198 -4.59 22.98 -9.09
N LEU A 199 -5.31 22.38 -10.04
CA LEU A 199 -4.78 21.33 -10.89
C LEU A 199 -4.47 21.93 -12.26
N ASP A 200 -3.24 21.77 -12.73
CA ASP A 200 -2.88 22.05 -14.12
C ASP A 200 -3.09 20.78 -14.94
N LEU A 201 -4.13 20.75 -15.78
CA LEU A 201 -4.51 19.58 -16.56
C LEU A 201 -3.50 19.23 -17.67
N PHE A 202 -2.66 20.18 -18.10
CA PHE A 202 -1.62 19.90 -19.09
C PHE A 202 -0.44 19.14 -18.48
N SER A 203 0.00 19.57 -17.30
CA SER A 203 1.16 18.99 -16.62
C SER A 203 0.80 17.88 -15.63
N GLY A 204 -0.48 17.73 -15.29
CA GLY A 204 -0.92 16.81 -14.24
C GLY A 204 -0.39 17.19 -12.86
N SER A 205 -0.08 18.47 -12.64
CA SER A 205 0.49 18.97 -11.39
C SER A 205 -0.57 19.63 -10.53
N PHE A 206 -0.63 19.25 -9.25
CA PHE A 206 -1.52 19.83 -8.26
C PHE A 206 -0.74 20.76 -7.33
N THR A 207 -1.18 22.01 -7.22
CA THR A 207 -0.56 23.00 -6.32
C THR A 207 -1.52 23.35 -5.20
N LEU A 208 -1.09 23.09 -3.96
CA LEU A 208 -1.87 23.42 -2.78
C LEU A 208 -2.08 24.94 -2.69
N HIS A 209 -3.32 25.36 -2.47
CA HIS A 209 -3.61 26.74 -2.10
C HIS A 209 -3.54 26.88 -0.57
N PRO A 210 -3.02 27.99 -0.04
CA PRO A 210 -3.20 28.28 1.39
C PRO A 210 -4.71 28.34 1.67
N GLU A 211 -5.15 27.83 2.82
CA GLU A 211 -6.56 27.87 3.23
C GLU A 211 -7.08 29.31 3.13
N GLY A 212 -7.79 29.55 2.04
CA GLY A 212 -8.45 30.79 1.70
C GLY A 212 -9.70 30.33 0.99
N ASN A 213 -10.82 30.50 1.68
CA ASN A 213 -12.16 30.26 1.16
C ASN A 213 -12.19 30.72 -0.31
N PRO A 214 -12.40 29.83 -1.30
CA PRO A 214 -12.45 30.29 -2.69
C PRO A 214 -13.55 31.33 -2.72
N MET A 215 -13.14 32.58 -2.96
CA MET A 215 -14.06 33.70 -3.10
C MET A 215 -14.98 33.29 -4.25
N ALA A 216 -16.18 32.83 -3.90
CA ALA A 216 -17.19 32.43 -4.85
C ALA A 216 -17.31 33.63 -5.80
N ALA A 217 -16.93 33.43 -7.06
CA ALA A 217 -17.07 34.47 -8.06
C ALA A 217 -18.56 34.78 -8.13
N ASP A 218 -18.92 35.90 -7.49
CA ASP A 218 -20.26 36.40 -7.35
C ASP A 218 -20.66 36.98 -8.71
N SER A 219 -21.08 36.07 -9.60
CA SER A 219 -21.70 36.39 -10.87
C SER A 219 -23.19 36.46 -10.62
N ALA A 220 -23.70 37.66 -10.33
CA ALA A 220 -25.12 37.94 -10.28
C ALA A 220 -25.79 37.52 -11.60
N ALA A 221 -26.58 36.45 -11.55
CA ALA A 221 -27.51 36.00 -12.58
C ALA A 221 -28.79 35.46 -11.88
N PRO A 222 -29.94 35.38 -12.58
CA PRO A 222 -31.29 35.38 -11.99
C PRO A 222 -31.58 34.15 -11.12
N ARG A 223 -32.75 34.13 -10.46
CA ARG A 223 -33.24 33.13 -9.49
C ARG A 223 -33.48 31.71 -10.04
N ASP A 224 -32.64 31.25 -10.96
CA ASP A 224 -32.55 29.86 -11.39
C ASP A 224 -31.52 29.17 -10.49
N PHE A 225 -31.92 28.05 -9.88
CA PHE A 225 -31.01 27.28 -9.01
C PHE A 225 -29.86 26.73 -9.87
N ALA A 226 -28.66 27.31 -9.72
CA ALA A 226 -27.46 26.85 -10.41
C ALA A 226 -26.70 25.83 -9.55
N VAL A 227 -26.48 24.63 -10.07
CA VAL A 227 -25.79 23.53 -9.39
C VAL A 227 -24.32 23.45 -9.83
N PRO A 228 -23.36 23.29 -8.89
CA PRO A 228 -21.96 23.11 -9.24
C PRO A 228 -21.71 21.69 -9.74
N LEU A 229 -21.07 21.56 -10.89
CA LEU A 229 -20.59 20.28 -11.39
C LEU A 229 -19.20 19.98 -10.82
N THR A 230 -18.92 18.70 -10.55
CA THR A 230 -17.59 18.22 -10.14
C THR A 230 -17.19 17.08 -11.07
N VAL A 231 -15.96 17.12 -11.60
CA VAL A 231 -15.42 16.07 -12.45
C VAL A 231 -14.48 15.21 -11.62
N ARG A 232 -14.82 13.94 -11.44
CA ARG A 232 -13.98 12.96 -10.77
C ARG A 232 -13.07 12.29 -11.80
N LEU A 233 -11.77 12.50 -11.64
CA LEU A 233 -10.73 11.84 -12.43
C LEU A 233 -10.41 10.45 -11.84
N PRO A 234 -9.81 9.53 -12.63
CA PRO A 234 -9.34 8.24 -12.13
C PRO A 234 -8.41 8.40 -10.92
N GLU A 235 -8.44 7.43 -10.01
CA GLU A 235 -7.59 7.42 -8.83
C GLU A 235 -6.10 7.44 -9.20
N ARG A 236 -5.30 8.18 -8.42
CA ARG A 236 -3.87 8.39 -8.67
C ARG A 236 -3.04 7.93 -7.49
N ALA A 237 -1.93 7.25 -7.77
CA ALA A 237 -0.95 6.89 -6.75
C ALA A 237 0.10 8.00 -6.58
N THR A 238 0.43 8.32 -5.33
CA THR A 238 1.59 9.16 -4.97
C THR A 238 2.34 8.53 -3.79
N SER A 239 3.49 9.08 -3.39
CA SER A 239 4.19 8.60 -2.19
C SER A 239 3.75 9.34 -0.94
N ALA A 240 3.78 8.66 0.21
CA ALA A 240 3.55 9.29 1.51
C ALA A 240 4.49 10.48 1.77
N ALA A 241 5.76 10.42 1.31
CA ALA A 241 6.72 11.51 1.37
C ALA A 241 6.24 12.74 0.62
N SER A 242 5.83 12.57 -0.64
CA SER A 242 5.37 13.68 -1.49
C SER A 242 4.19 14.39 -0.84
N LEU A 243 3.24 13.63 -0.30
CA LEU A 243 2.07 14.18 0.39
C LEU A 243 2.44 14.86 1.73
N ALA A 244 3.37 14.29 2.51
CA ALA A 244 3.85 14.87 3.77
C ALA A 244 4.64 16.17 3.58
N THR A 245 5.35 16.30 2.46
CA THR A 245 6.11 17.50 2.11
C THR A 245 5.30 18.60 1.43
N LEU A 246 4.03 18.32 1.08
CA LEU A 246 3.19 19.25 0.35
C LEU A 246 2.93 20.52 1.18
N ARG A 247 3.36 21.66 0.63
CA ARG A 247 3.18 23.00 1.19
C ARG A 247 2.49 23.91 0.17
N PRO A 248 1.84 25.00 0.60
CA PRO A 248 1.33 26.00 -0.32
C PRO A 248 2.41 26.44 -1.34
N GLY A 249 2.06 26.41 -2.63
CA GLY A 249 2.99 26.76 -3.71
C GLY A 249 3.94 25.65 -4.17
N THR A 250 3.95 24.48 -3.53
CA THR A 250 4.66 23.30 -4.06
C THR A 250 3.74 22.47 -4.96
N ALA A 251 4.26 22.02 -6.10
CA ALA A 251 3.53 21.19 -7.06
C ALA A 251 3.72 19.71 -6.73
N LEU A 252 2.61 19.00 -6.55
CA LEU A 252 2.54 17.55 -6.45
C LEU A 252 2.29 16.96 -7.84
N PRO A 253 3.24 16.20 -8.43
CA PRO A 253 3.00 15.52 -9.68
C PRO A 253 2.02 14.36 -9.45
N LEU A 254 0.88 14.36 -10.15
CA LEU A 254 -0.13 13.29 -10.11
C LEU A 254 -0.09 12.38 -11.36
N GLY A 255 0.89 12.61 -12.23
CA GLY A 255 1.05 11.90 -13.49
C GLY A 255 0.27 12.57 -14.63
N PRO A 256 0.47 12.14 -15.88
CA PRO A 256 -0.12 12.78 -17.03
C PRO A 256 -1.65 12.67 -17.02
N ILE A 257 -2.29 13.78 -17.35
CA ILE A 257 -3.70 13.83 -17.69
C ILE A 257 -3.76 13.93 -19.21
N THR A 258 -4.41 12.96 -19.83
CA THR A 258 -4.41 12.79 -21.29
C THR A 258 -5.83 12.94 -21.83
N GLU A 259 -5.92 13.34 -23.09
CA GLU A 259 -7.16 13.22 -23.86
C GLU A 259 -7.62 11.74 -23.91
N GLY A 260 -8.94 11.53 -23.92
CA GLY A 260 -9.57 10.21 -23.85
C GLY A 260 -9.58 9.59 -22.45
N MET A 261 -9.19 10.35 -21.41
CA MET A 261 -9.25 9.85 -20.04
C MET A 261 -10.71 9.71 -19.60
N PRO A 262 -11.15 8.53 -19.12
CA PRO A 262 -12.51 8.38 -18.63
C PRO A 262 -12.70 9.16 -17.33
N VAL A 263 -13.82 9.87 -17.23
CA VAL A 263 -14.16 10.71 -16.08
C VAL A 263 -15.62 10.53 -15.71
N GLU A 264 -15.92 10.90 -14.47
CA GLU A 264 -17.29 10.96 -13.98
C GLU A 264 -17.68 12.39 -13.67
N LEU A 265 -18.87 12.78 -14.12
CA LEU A 265 -19.47 14.06 -13.80
C LEU A 265 -20.44 13.88 -12.62
N LEU A 266 -20.23 14.67 -11.58
CA LEU A 266 -20.98 14.62 -10.33
C LEU A 266 -21.74 15.93 -10.10
N VAL A 267 -22.92 15.81 -9.48
CA VAL A 267 -23.70 16.94 -8.94
C VAL A 267 -23.99 16.66 -7.48
N ALA A 268 -23.61 17.59 -6.59
CA ALA A 268 -23.74 17.42 -5.15
C ALA A 268 -23.17 16.06 -4.65
N GLY A 269 -22.06 15.61 -5.25
CA GLY A 269 -21.41 14.34 -4.93
C GLY A 269 -22.07 13.08 -5.51
N ARG A 270 -23.21 13.20 -6.20
CA ARG A 270 -23.88 12.08 -6.88
C ARG A 270 -23.49 12.02 -8.35
N LEU A 271 -23.35 10.81 -8.89
CA LEU A 271 -23.05 10.60 -10.30
C LEU A 271 -24.20 11.09 -11.19
N LEU A 272 -23.89 11.98 -12.13
CA LEU A 272 -24.81 12.49 -13.14
C LEU A 272 -24.50 11.90 -14.52
N ALA A 273 -23.23 11.76 -14.88
CA ALA A 273 -22.84 11.26 -16.19
C ALA A 273 -21.43 10.67 -16.18
N ARG A 274 -21.12 9.88 -17.19
CA ARG A 274 -19.78 9.42 -17.56
C ARG A 274 -19.40 10.01 -18.90
N GLY A 275 -18.11 10.21 -19.08
CA GLY A 275 -17.58 10.72 -20.33
C GLY A 275 -16.08 10.63 -20.39
N GLU A 276 -15.51 11.28 -21.39
CA GLU A 276 -14.08 11.35 -21.59
C GLU A 276 -13.59 12.80 -21.55
N LEU A 277 -12.38 12.99 -21.03
CA LEU A 277 -11.71 14.27 -21.07
C LEU A 277 -11.20 14.54 -22.50
N VAL A 278 -11.63 15.65 -23.09
CA VAL A 278 -11.22 16.09 -24.42
C VAL A 278 -10.51 17.43 -24.35
N GLN A 279 -9.52 17.64 -25.23
CA GLN A 279 -8.80 18.90 -25.30
C GLN A 279 -9.38 19.77 -26.42
N LEU A 280 -9.77 21.00 -26.07
CA LEU A 280 -10.30 22.01 -26.98
C LEU A 280 -9.37 23.21 -26.98
N GLY A 281 -8.36 23.19 -27.86
CA GLY A 281 -7.34 24.23 -27.94
C GLY A 281 -6.51 24.32 -26.66
N ASP A 282 -6.65 25.42 -25.92
CA ASP A 282 -5.99 25.68 -24.64
C ASP A 282 -6.83 25.29 -23.41
N ARG A 283 -7.97 24.61 -23.61
CA ARG A 283 -8.90 24.23 -22.55
C ARG A 283 -9.21 22.73 -22.58
N PHE A 284 -9.78 22.25 -21.49
CA PHE A 284 -10.32 20.91 -21.39
C PHE A 284 -11.84 20.95 -21.22
N ALA A 285 -12.50 19.92 -21.74
CA ALA A 285 -13.91 19.66 -21.58
C ALA A 285 -14.15 18.18 -21.26
N VAL A 286 -15.32 17.86 -20.73
CA VAL A 286 -15.83 16.49 -20.69
C VAL A 286 -16.79 16.30 -21.84
N LEU A 287 -16.51 15.34 -22.72
CA LEU A 287 -17.48 14.83 -23.69
C LEU A 287 -18.35 13.79 -22.98
N ILE A 288 -19.64 14.07 -22.86
CA ILE A 288 -20.58 13.16 -22.22
C ILE A 288 -20.82 11.96 -23.15
N GLU A 289 -20.63 10.76 -22.63
CA GLU A 289 -20.88 9.51 -23.38
C GLU A 289 -22.16 8.84 -22.90
N GLU A 290 -22.37 8.84 -21.58
CA GLU A 290 -23.48 8.17 -20.95
C GLU A 290 -24.00 9.02 -19.80
N ARG A 291 -25.32 9.18 -19.71
CA ARG A 291 -25.94 9.79 -18.54
C ARG A 291 -26.27 8.72 -17.51
N ALA A 292 -25.82 8.93 -16.28
CA ALA A 292 -26.29 8.17 -15.13
C ALA A 292 -27.53 8.90 -14.58
N GLY A 293 -28.67 8.22 -14.51
CA GLY A 293 -29.84 8.81 -13.84
C GLY A 293 -29.48 9.24 -12.41
N ILE A 294 -30.04 10.36 -11.96
CA ILE A 294 -30.00 10.70 -10.53
C ILE A 294 -31.05 9.78 -9.89
N GLU A 295 -30.62 8.66 -9.30
CA GLU A 295 -31.52 7.85 -8.47
C GLU A 295 -31.93 8.68 -7.25
N ASP A 296 -33.21 9.00 -7.18
CA ASP A 296 -33.80 9.76 -6.09
C ASP A 296 -33.98 8.82 -4.89
N VAL A 297 -32.93 8.67 -4.08
CA VAL A 297 -33.01 7.92 -2.83
C VAL A 297 -33.84 8.74 -1.84
N ASP A 298 -35.09 8.34 -1.67
CA ASP A 298 -36.06 8.78 -0.65
C ASP A 298 -36.44 10.27 -0.64
N ALA A 299 -37.11 10.75 -1.70
CA ALA A 299 -38.02 11.88 -1.56
C ALA A 299 -39.28 11.43 -0.80
N ARG A 300 -39.19 11.30 0.55
CA ARG A 300 -40.41 11.32 1.36
C ARG A 300 -40.98 12.73 1.25
N PRO A 301 -42.22 12.92 0.76
CA PRO A 301 -42.84 14.24 0.77
C PRO A 301 -42.89 14.71 2.22
N ILE A 302 -42.24 15.84 2.49
CA ILE A 302 -42.45 16.57 3.74
C ILE A 302 -43.87 17.13 3.59
N GLU A 303 -44.84 16.46 4.22
CA GLU A 303 -46.17 17.04 4.42
C GLU A 303 -45.96 18.31 5.25
N VAL A 304 -46.01 19.47 4.58
CA VAL A 304 -46.12 20.75 5.24
C VAL A 304 -47.56 20.84 5.72
N GLU A 305 -47.77 20.52 6.99
CA GLU A 305 -48.99 20.79 7.71
C GLU A 305 -49.17 22.31 7.77
N VAL A 306 -49.94 22.85 6.83
CA VAL A 306 -50.39 24.24 6.85
C VAL A 306 -51.50 24.32 7.89
N ASP A 307 -51.11 24.60 9.13
CA ASP A 307 -52.08 24.89 10.20
C ASP A 307 -52.70 26.27 9.93
N GLY A 308 -53.85 26.23 9.26
CA GLY A 308 -54.74 27.35 9.06
C GLY A 308 -55.47 27.69 10.34
N ALA A 309 -54.96 28.65 11.10
CA ALA A 309 -55.76 29.37 12.08
C ALA A 309 -56.26 30.68 11.45
N GLU A 310 -57.30 30.55 10.62
CA GLU A 310 -58.20 31.67 10.31
C GLU A 310 -59.04 32.01 11.53
N ALA A 311 -59.16 33.31 11.76
CA ALA A 311 -59.98 33.93 12.78
C ALA A 311 -61.49 33.80 12.52
N GLN A 312 -62.26 33.60 13.59
CA GLN A 312 -63.63 34.07 13.85
C GLN A 312 -64.03 33.54 15.25
N ALA A 313 -64.62 34.27 16.19
CA ALA A 313 -65.40 35.51 16.16
C ALA A 313 -65.26 36.27 17.49
#